data_AF-A0A1B7KT76-F1
#
_entry.id   AF-A0A1B7KT76-F1
#
_cell.length_a   1.000
_cell.length_b   1.000
_cell.length_c   1.000
_cell.angle_alpha   90.00
_cell.angle_beta   90.00
_cell.angle_gamma   90.00
#
_symmetry.space_group_name_H-M   'P 1'
#
loop_
_entity.id
_entity.type
_entity.pdbx_description
1 polymer ?
#
loop_
_entity_poly.entity_id
_entity_poly.type
_entity_poly.pdbx_seq_one_letter_code
_entity_poly.pdbx_strand_id
1 'polypeptide(L)' 'MRHTHATIMLQLGEHPKVVSEHLGHSSIEMTMNTYSHATTDMQQQSSGRFERALKKLHGVK' A
#
# COMPACT_ATOMS: atom_id res chain seq x y z
N MET A 1 2.87 19.17 6.07
CA MET A 1 2.65 18.57 4.73
C MET A 1 3.29 17.19 4.51
N ARG A 2 4.14 16.65 5.41
CA ARG A 2 4.74 15.31 5.22
C ARG A 2 3.75 14.14 5.37
N HIS A 3 2.84 14.23 6.35
CA HIS A 3 1.85 13.17 6.59
C HIS A 3 0.81 13.05 5.47
N THR A 4 0.24 14.17 5.02
CA THR A 4 -0.72 14.18 3.91
C THR A 4 -0.10 13.64 2.62
N HIS A 5 1.14 14.02 2.32
CA HIS A 5 1.89 13.51 1.16
C HIS A 5 2.09 11.99 1.22
N ALA A 6 2.51 11.48 2.38
CA ALA A 6 2.70 10.04 2.60
C ALA A 6 1.40 9.25 2.44
N THR A 7 0.30 9.73 3.04
CA THR A 7 -1.01 9.09 2.95
C THR A 7 -1.50 9.03 1.51
N ILE A 8 -1.36 10.12 0.73
CA ILE A 8 -1.76 10.16 -0.68
C ILE A 8 -0.94 9.14 -1.49
N MET A 9 0.39 9.11 -1.31
CA MET A 9 1.24 8.15 -2.02
C MET A 9 0.86 6.70 -1.70
N LEU A 10 0.63 6.38 -0.43
CA LEU A 10 0.19 5.03 -0.03
C LEU A 10 -1.19 4.68 -0.61
N GLN A 11 -2.13 5.63 -0.61
CA GLN A 11 -3.46 5.45 -1.21
C GLN A 11 -3.41 5.26 -2.73
N LEU A 12 -2.44 5.87 -3.41
CA LEU A 12 -2.18 5.64 -4.84
C LEU A 12 -1.56 4.26 -5.12
N GLY A 13 -1.24 3.48 -4.08
CA GLY A 13 -0.65 2.16 -4.19
C GLY A 13 0.88 2.19 -4.31
N GLU A 14 1.52 3.32 -4.01
CA GLU A 14 2.97 3.45 -4.04
C GLU A 14 3.61 2.54 -2.98
N HIS A 15 4.74 1.94 -3.31
CA HIS A 15 5.37 0.99 -2.40
C HIS A 15 5.88 1.72 -1.13
N PRO A 16 5.62 1.20 0.08
CA PRO A 16 6.02 1.86 1.34
C PRO A 16 7.52 2.18 1.44
N LYS A 17 8.38 1.40 0.77
CA LYS A 17 9.82 1.69 0.63
C LYS A 17 10.08 3.01 -0.09
N VAL A 18 9.39 3.28 -1.19
CA VAL A 18 9.54 4.51 -1.98
C VAL A 18 9.02 5.71 -1.18
N VAL A 19 7.89 5.54 -0.49
CA VAL A 19 7.35 6.57 0.41
C VAL A 19 8.33 6.85 1.56
N SER A 20 8.91 5.81 2.16
CA SER A 20 9.91 5.91 3.22
C SER A 20 11.16 6.68 2.76
N GLU A 21 11.64 6.43 1.54
CA GLU A 21 12.79 7.12 0.95
C GLU A 21 12.49 8.59 0.65
N HIS A 22 11.32 8.90 0.08
CA HIS A 22 10.88 10.28 -0.15
C HIS A 22 10.76 11.11 1.14
N LEU A 23 10.41 10.46 2.24
CA LEU A 23 10.29 11.11 3.55
C LEU A 23 11.61 11.16 4.33
N GLY A 24 12.65 10.46 3.85
CA GLY A 24 13.91 10.30 4.57
C GLY A 24 13.80 9.45 5.84
N HIS A 25 12.82 8.55 5.92
CA HIS A 25 12.69 7.64 7.06
C HIS A 25 13.77 6.54 6.99
N SER A 26 14.46 6.35 8.11
CA SER A 26 15.54 5.38 8.27
C SER A 26 15.08 3.92 8.08
N SER A 27 13.79 3.65 8.29
CA SER A 27 13.21 2.31 8.14
C SER A 27 11.82 2.36 7.52
N ILE A 28 11.52 1.33 6.73
CA ILE A 28 10.16 1.10 6.19
C ILE A 28 9.18 0.88 7.34
N GLU A 29 9.62 0.19 8.39
CA GLU A 29 8.82 -0.10 9.58
C GLU A 29 8.30 1.17 10.25
N MET A 30 9.10 2.24 10.33
CA MET A 30 8.63 3.53 10.83
C MET A 30 7.49 4.09 9.98
N THR A 31 7.61 4.00 8.65
CA THR A 31 6.55 4.41 7.70
C THR A 31 5.31 3.55 7.86
N MET A 32 5.46 2.23 7.91
CA MET A 32 4.34 1.28 8.04
C MET A 32 3.63 1.40 9.39
N ASN A 33 4.36 1.61 10.49
CA ASN A 33 3.77 1.79 11.82
C ASN A 33 3.01 3.12 11.91
N THR A 34 3.55 4.19 11.32
CA THR A 34 2.92 5.52 11.32
C THR A 34 1.67 5.57 10.45
N TYR A 35 1.66 4.86 9.33
CA TYR A 35 0.55 4.86 8.35
C TYR A 35 -0.19 3.52 8.28
N SER A 36 -0.21 2.78 9.40
CA SER A 36 -0.77 1.42 9.50
C SER A 36 -2.21 1.31 8.99
N HIS A 37 -3.05 2.31 9.28
CA HIS A 37 -4.42 2.37 8.75
C HIS A 37 -4.50 2.36 7.23
N ALA A 38 -3.64 3.14 6.55
CA ALA A 38 -3.60 3.15 5.08
C ALA A 38 -3.12 1.79 4.53
N THR A 39 -2.20 1.12 5.24
CA THR A 39 -1.67 -0.18 4.82
C THR A 39 -2.68 -1.31 4.95
N THR A 40 -3.59 -1.25 5.94
CA THR A 40 -4.69 -2.22 6.08
C THR A 40 -5.64 -2.14 4.89
N ASP A 41 -6.00 -0.92 4.47
CA ASP A 41 -6.85 -0.71 3.30
C ASP A 41 -6.17 -1.21 2.01
N MET A 42 -4.86 -0.97 1.87
CA MET A 42 -4.07 -1.51 0.75
C MET A 42 -4.03 -3.04 0.75
N GLN A 43 -3.92 -3.68 1.91
CA GLN A 43 -3.97 -5.14 2.03
C GLN A 43 -5.32 -5.69 1.56
N GLN A 44 -6.43 -5.10 1.98
CA GLN A 44 -7.76 -5.51 1.54
C GLN A 44 -7.93 -5.35 0.02
N GLN A 45 -7.47 -4.23 -0.53
CA GLN A 45 -7.49 -4.02 -1.98
C GLN A 45 -6.59 -5.01 -2.73
N SER A 46 -5.41 -5.33 -2.20
CA SER A 46 -4.49 -6.31 -2.76
C SER A 46 -5.11 -7.70 -2.82
N SER A 47 -5.72 -8.16 -1.71
CA SER A 47 -6.44 -9.44 -1.65
C SER A 47 -7.57 -9.49 -2.69
N GLY A 48 -8.36 -8.44 -2.83
CA GLY A 48 -9.41 -8.37 -3.84
C GLY A 48 -8.88 -8.33 -5.28
N ARG A 49 -7.72 -7.72 -5.53
CA ARG A 49 -7.05 -7.75 -6.84
C ARG A 49 -6.51 -9.15 -7.16
N PHE A 50 -5.93 -9.82 -6.16
CA PHE A 50 -5.45 -11.19 -6.26
C PHE A 50 -6.59 -12.15 -6.57
N GLU A 51 -7.71 -12.08 -5.84
CA GLU A 51 -8.90 -12.91 -6.09
C GLU A 51 -9.45 -12.71 -7.51
N ARG A 52 -9.53 -11.45 -7.97
CA ARG A 52 -9.95 -11.14 -9.34
C ARG A 52 -9.00 -11.69 -10.40
N ALA A 53 -7.68 -11.58 -10.17
CA ALA A 53 -6.68 -12.14 -11.06
C ALA A 53 -6.77 -13.67 -11.11
N LEU A 54 -6.97 -14.31 -9.96
CA LEU A 54 -7.11 -15.77 -9.84
C LEU A 54 -8.40 -16.27 -10.53
N LYS A 55 -9.53 -15.57 -10.35
CA LYS A 55 -10.79 -15.85 -11.08
C LYS A 55 -10.61 -15.72 -12.60
N LYS A 56 -9.89 -14.68 -13.06
CA LYS A 56 -9.60 -14.47 -14.49
C LYS A 56 -8.71 -15.58 -15.07
N LEU A 57 -7.73 -16.06 -14.30
CA LEU A 57 -6.82 -17.14 -14.70
C LEU A 57 -7.51 -18.51 -14.71
N HIS A 58 -8.39 -18.78 -13.75
CA HIS A 58 -9.07 -20.08 -13.63
C HIS A 58 -10.37 -20.19 -14.42
N GLY A 59 -10.78 -19.15 -15.17
CA GLY A 59 -11.81 -19.26 -16.19
C GLY A 59 -13.17 -19.79 -15.71
N VAL A 60 -13.54 -19.52 -14.47
CA VAL A 60 -14.89 -19.82 -14.00
C VAL A 60 -15.77 -18.63 -14.36
N LYS A 61 -16.61 -18.83 -15.38
CA LYS A 61 -17.77 -17.99 -15.68
C LYS A 61 -18.68 -17.87 -14.46
#